data_AF-A0A3C0VJQ4-F1
#
_entry.id   AF-A0A3C0VJQ4-F1
#
_cell.length_a   1.000
_cell.length_b   1.000
_cell.length_c   1.000
_cell.angle_alpha   90.00
_cell.angle_beta   90.00
_cell.angle_gamma   90.00
#
_symmetry.space_group_name_H-M   'P 1'
#
loop_
_entity.id
_entity.type
_entity.pdbx_description
1 polymer ?
#
loop_
_entity_poly.entity_id
_entity_poly.type
_entity_poly.pdbx_seq_one_letter_code
_entity_poly.pdbx_strand_id
1 'polypeptide(L)'
;MHVIALVALLAADPVPVEELTAREGEVEVIGRYQEFLDLNLKLRGSALTFALASQEYTRPLFDLRAGVDRLIVRGRFTGKDTIAVESLEKTETEAQAYARRGDALQGPSAALLDLGARAMAGAAAFDDAELADAGRAILRKGFLVKKQETPAGDAAAHLAWVKDMVARLGDTKWAIEEVSAALARDPSWEAGGEFLRSLGCIQWRDAWYTRDDFLATQGLVGAGGDWRLPEESAIKDAAAYLGRLKRSQEILRSRTDEAYETDAKRGILSIGMTRREAVSAWGFPDDVRRIPQEGYAIDQWRYGGRLVYLLDDTVAMLPAEKAR
;
A
#
# COMPACT_ATOMS: atom_id res chain seq x y z
N MET A 1 4.55 -46.55 -32.09
CA MET A 1 4.19 -46.92 -30.71
C MET A 1 5.19 -46.30 -29.71
N HIS A 2 5.34 -44.97 -29.68
CA HIS A 2 6.36 -44.27 -28.86
C HIS A 2 5.81 -43.07 -28.03
N VAL A 3 4.48 -42.91 -27.96
CA VAL A 3 3.81 -41.81 -27.23
C VAL A 3 3.96 -41.92 -25.71
N ILE A 4 4.23 -43.12 -25.19
CA ILE A 4 4.24 -43.40 -23.74
C ILE A 4 5.58 -43.01 -23.08
N ALA A 5 6.68 -42.89 -23.85
CA ALA A 5 8.00 -42.60 -23.28
C ALA A 5 8.25 -41.11 -22.96
N LEU A 6 7.53 -40.19 -23.61
CA LEU A 6 7.70 -38.75 -23.37
C LEU A 6 7.08 -38.29 -22.04
N VAL A 7 6.00 -38.94 -21.61
CA VAL A 7 5.31 -38.66 -20.34
C VAL A 7 6.13 -39.12 -19.13
N ALA A 8 6.87 -40.23 -19.26
CA ALA A 8 7.65 -40.80 -18.17
C ALA A 8 8.92 -40.02 -17.82
N LEU A 9 9.41 -39.13 -18.71
CA LEU A 9 10.62 -38.35 -18.46
C LEU A 9 10.40 -37.08 -17.63
N LEU A 10 9.14 -36.72 -17.36
CA LEU A 10 8.73 -35.54 -16.58
C LEU A 10 8.56 -35.84 -15.08
N ALA A 11 8.90 -37.06 -14.63
CA ALA A 11 8.65 -37.55 -13.27
C ALA A 11 9.82 -37.35 -12.27
N ALA A 12 10.78 -36.48 -12.58
CA ALA A 12 11.81 -36.04 -11.62
C ALA A 12 11.79 -34.50 -11.60
N ASP A 13 11.01 -33.94 -10.67
CA ASP A 13 10.58 -32.54 -10.52
C ASP A 13 11.08 -31.48 -11.52
N PRO A 14 10.23 -31.12 -12.50
CA PRO A 14 10.18 -29.80 -13.14
C PRO A 14 8.84 -29.07 -12.82
N VAL A 15 8.93 -27.90 -12.19
CA VAL A 15 7.80 -26.97 -11.93
C VAL A 15 7.54 -26.13 -13.20
N PRO A 16 6.31 -25.72 -13.56
CA PRO A 16 5.78 -26.00 -14.90
C PRO A 16 6.08 -24.97 -15.99
N VAL A 17 6.42 -25.48 -17.18
CA VAL A 17 5.97 -24.90 -18.46
C VAL A 17 4.45 -24.78 -18.41
N GLU A 18 3.90 -23.60 -18.68
CA GLU A 18 2.47 -23.33 -18.50
C GLU A 18 1.61 -24.13 -19.48
N GLU A 19 2.04 -24.25 -20.75
CA GLU A 19 1.40 -25.09 -21.76
C GLU A 19 2.46 -25.72 -22.68
N LEU A 20 2.41 -27.04 -22.85
CA LEU A 20 3.24 -27.80 -23.81
C LEU A 20 2.33 -28.56 -24.77
N THR A 21 2.39 -28.23 -26.05
CA THR A 21 1.69 -28.95 -27.11
C THR A 21 2.69 -29.57 -28.08
N ALA A 22 2.59 -30.88 -28.29
CA ALA A 22 3.45 -31.62 -29.21
C ALA A 22 2.61 -32.23 -30.34
N ARG A 23 3.01 -31.99 -31.59
CA ARG A 23 2.53 -32.68 -32.80
C ARG A 23 3.73 -33.33 -33.48
N GLU A 24 3.53 -34.31 -34.36
CA GLU A 24 4.63 -35.13 -34.92
C GLU A 24 5.85 -34.28 -35.37
N GLY A 25 6.93 -34.33 -34.58
CA GLY A 25 8.19 -33.62 -34.86
C GLY A 25 8.23 -32.14 -34.44
N GLU A 26 7.11 -31.50 -34.11
CA GLU A 26 7.00 -30.07 -33.79
C GLU A 26 6.45 -29.85 -32.37
N VAL A 27 7.09 -28.93 -31.66
CA VAL A 27 6.78 -28.60 -30.26
C VAL A 27 6.47 -27.13 -30.17
N GLU A 28 5.36 -26.79 -29.52
CA GLU A 28 5.05 -25.44 -29.07
C GLU A 28 5.04 -25.42 -27.53
N VAL A 29 5.78 -24.46 -26.99
CA VAL A 29 5.96 -24.26 -25.55
C VAL A 29 5.57 -22.84 -25.21
N ILE A 30 4.64 -22.67 -24.27
CA ILE A 30 4.32 -21.36 -23.69
C ILE A 30 4.89 -21.31 -22.28
N GLY A 31 5.77 -20.34 -22.02
CA GLY A 31 6.37 -20.19 -20.71
C GLY A 31 6.96 -18.81 -20.46
N ARG A 32 7.22 -18.51 -19.19
CA ARG A 32 7.83 -17.26 -18.75
C ARG A 32 9.32 -17.24 -19.08
N TYR A 33 9.79 -16.14 -19.62
CA TYR A 33 11.22 -15.90 -19.81
C TYR A 33 11.95 -15.95 -18.46
N GLN A 34 13.08 -16.66 -18.37
CA GLN A 34 13.93 -16.65 -17.19
C GLN A 34 15.25 -15.96 -17.49
N GLU A 35 16.01 -16.51 -18.44
CA GLU A 35 17.31 -15.99 -18.83
C GLU A 35 17.70 -16.49 -20.21
N PHE A 36 18.72 -15.85 -20.77
CA PHE A 36 19.32 -16.20 -22.04
C PHE A 36 20.85 -16.12 -21.94
N LEU A 37 21.54 -17.23 -22.23
CA LEU A 37 23.01 -17.32 -22.20
C LEU A 37 23.50 -18.26 -23.31
N ASP A 38 24.55 -17.85 -24.03
CA ASP A 38 25.22 -18.68 -25.05
C ASP A 38 24.29 -19.34 -26.06
N LEU A 39 23.36 -18.56 -26.62
CA LEU A 39 22.31 -19.04 -27.55
C LEU A 39 21.31 -20.03 -26.94
N ASN A 40 21.29 -20.20 -25.61
CA ASN A 40 20.32 -21.02 -24.91
C ASN A 40 19.33 -20.14 -24.15
N LEU A 41 18.06 -20.25 -24.52
CA LEU A 41 16.94 -19.67 -23.80
C LEU A 41 16.50 -20.63 -22.68
N LYS A 42 16.26 -20.08 -21.49
CA LYS A 42 15.65 -20.77 -20.36
C LYS A 42 14.28 -20.16 -20.07
N LEU A 43 13.29 -21.04 -19.97
CA LEU A 43 11.96 -20.71 -19.51
C LEU A 43 11.82 -21.12 -18.06
N ARG A 44 11.16 -20.29 -17.25
CA ARG A 44 11.07 -20.49 -15.80
C ARG A 44 10.42 -21.83 -15.48
N GLY A 45 11.12 -22.63 -14.68
CA GLY A 45 10.69 -23.97 -14.25
C GLY A 45 10.86 -25.07 -15.31
N SER A 46 11.08 -24.73 -16.57
CA SER A 46 11.28 -25.74 -17.61
C SER A 46 12.61 -26.48 -17.43
N ALA A 47 12.56 -27.81 -17.45
CA ALA A 47 13.77 -28.65 -17.57
C ALA A 47 14.34 -28.66 -18.99
N LEU A 48 13.63 -28.10 -19.98
CA LEU A 48 14.04 -28.09 -21.37
C LEU A 48 15.08 -27.00 -21.64
N THR A 49 15.94 -27.26 -22.62
CA THR A 49 16.88 -26.27 -23.16
C THR A 49 16.42 -25.85 -24.55
N PHE A 50 16.29 -24.54 -24.77
CA PHE A 50 15.83 -23.97 -26.03
C PHE A 50 17.02 -23.37 -26.76
N ALA A 51 17.57 -24.11 -27.72
CA ALA A 51 18.74 -23.71 -28.48
C ALA A 51 18.33 -22.81 -29.65
N LEU A 52 18.82 -21.57 -29.67
CA LEU A 52 18.60 -20.62 -30.74
C LEU A 52 19.62 -20.86 -31.87
N ALA A 53 19.14 -20.96 -33.10
CA ALA A 53 19.99 -21.26 -34.25
C ALA A 53 20.92 -20.09 -34.66
N SER A 54 20.57 -18.85 -34.30
CA SER A 54 21.35 -17.66 -34.64
C SER A 54 21.13 -16.49 -33.68
N GLN A 55 22.02 -15.50 -33.72
CA GLN A 55 21.88 -14.23 -32.98
C GLN A 55 20.68 -13.39 -33.42
N GLU A 56 20.07 -13.66 -34.57
CA GLU A 56 18.89 -12.90 -35.01
C GLU A 56 17.68 -13.17 -34.11
N TYR A 57 17.61 -14.37 -33.53
CA TYR A 57 16.59 -14.77 -32.56
C TYR A 57 16.80 -14.18 -31.16
N THR A 58 17.94 -13.53 -30.90
CA THR A 58 18.24 -12.97 -29.56
C THR A 58 17.72 -11.55 -29.40
N ARG A 59 17.49 -10.82 -30.49
CA ARG A 59 16.96 -9.45 -30.45
C ARG A 59 15.67 -9.32 -29.64
N PRO A 60 14.65 -10.18 -29.85
CA PRO A 60 13.41 -10.12 -29.06
C PRO A 60 13.59 -10.42 -27.57
N LEU A 61 14.72 -11.00 -27.15
CA LEU A 61 14.98 -11.40 -25.76
C LEU A 61 15.53 -10.26 -24.89
N PHE A 62 16.17 -9.24 -25.49
CA PHE A 62 16.81 -8.17 -24.72
C PHE A 62 15.83 -7.26 -23.96
N ASP A 63 14.59 -7.15 -24.45
CA ASP A 63 13.55 -6.31 -23.85
C ASP A 63 12.60 -7.12 -22.94
N LEU A 64 12.96 -8.37 -22.59
CA LEU A 64 12.14 -9.24 -21.77
C LEU A 64 12.47 -9.15 -20.28
N ARG A 65 11.41 -9.08 -19.49
CA ARG A 65 11.45 -9.10 -18.02
C ARG A 65 11.40 -10.54 -17.54
N ALA A 66 12.49 -10.97 -16.91
CA ALA A 66 12.58 -12.30 -16.31
C ALA A 66 11.44 -12.53 -15.31
N GLY A 67 10.82 -13.70 -15.38
CA GLY A 67 9.72 -14.11 -14.53
C GLY A 67 8.36 -13.52 -14.90
N VAL A 68 8.28 -12.52 -15.78
CA VAL A 68 7.04 -11.79 -16.10
C VAL A 68 6.60 -11.99 -17.54
N ASP A 69 7.51 -11.75 -18.49
CA ASP A 69 7.17 -11.83 -19.91
C ASP A 69 7.02 -13.29 -20.36
N ARG A 70 5.98 -13.54 -21.16
CA ARG A 70 5.69 -14.87 -21.70
C ARG A 70 6.12 -14.99 -23.15
N LEU A 71 6.60 -16.16 -23.48
CA LEU A 71 7.10 -16.52 -24.79
C LEU A 71 6.34 -17.73 -25.31
N ILE A 72 5.97 -17.68 -26.59
CA ILE A 72 5.60 -18.84 -27.38
C ILE A 72 6.87 -19.26 -28.14
N VAL A 73 7.40 -20.43 -27.80
CA VAL A 73 8.58 -21.01 -28.42
C VAL A 73 8.14 -22.19 -29.26
N ARG A 74 8.43 -22.15 -30.57
CA ARG A 74 8.16 -23.27 -31.48
C ARG A 74 9.46 -23.83 -32.03
N GLY A 75 9.55 -25.14 -32.10
CA GLY A 75 10.74 -25.80 -32.60
C GLY A 75 10.63 -27.31 -32.65
N ARG A 76 11.79 -27.97 -32.74
CA ARG A 76 11.88 -29.44 -32.86
C ARG A 76 12.87 -30.00 -31.88
N PHE A 77 12.59 -31.20 -31.36
CA PHE A 77 13.54 -31.91 -30.51
C PHE A 77 14.77 -32.31 -31.32
N THR A 78 15.95 -31.87 -30.87
CA THR A 78 17.25 -32.30 -31.40
C THR A 78 17.99 -33.21 -30.42
N GLY A 79 17.55 -33.24 -29.17
CA GLY A 79 18.02 -34.14 -28.13
C GLY A 79 16.88 -34.55 -27.19
N LYS A 80 17.23 -35.21 -26.09
CA LYS A 80 16.26 -35.72 -25.10
C LYS A 80 15.49 -34.60 -24.38
N ASP A 81 16.17 -33.48 -24.17
CA ASP A 81 15.72 -32.31 -23.40
C ASP A 81 15.97 -30.99 -24.14
N THR A 82 16.44 -31.06 -25.40
CA THR A 82 16.87 -29.91 -26.18
C THR A 82 15.96 -29.71 -27.37
N ILE A 83 15.42 -28.50 -27.49
CA ILE A 83 14.58 -28.05 -28.60
C ILE A 83 15.38 -27.02 -29.40
N ALA A 84 15.60 -27.30 -30.68
CA ALA A 84 16.07 -26.28 -31.62
C ALA A 84 14.90 -25.35 -31.94
N VAL A 85 15.05 -24.08 -31.59
CA VAL A 85 14.02 -23.05 -31.77
C VAL A 85 13.97 -22.62 -33.23
N GLU A 86 12.78 -22.73 -33.82
CA GLU A 86 12.48 -22.28 -35.18
C GLU A 86 11.79 -20.91 -35.18
N SER A 87 10.95 -20.65 -34.16
CA SER A 87 10.35 -19.33 -33.96
C SER A 87 10.13 -19.01 -32.48
N LEU A 88 10.15 -17.71 -32.19
CA LEU A 88 9.99 -17.15 -30.86
C LEU A 88 9.09 -15.92 -30.95
N GLU A 89 8.03 -15.89 -30.15
CA GLU A 89 7.07 -14.79 -30.13
C GLU A 89 6.77 -14.38 -28.69
N LYS A 90 6.86 -13.08 -28.39
CA LYS A 90 6.37 -12.53 -27.12
C LYS A 90 4.84 -12.51 -27.14
N THR A 91 4.22 -13.12 -26.15
CA THR A 91 2.76 -13.08 -25.97
C THR A 91 2.36 -12.17 -24.81
N GLU A 92 1.07 -12.00 -24.61
CA GLU A 92 0.55 -11.29 -23.43
C GLU A 92 1.05 -11.97 -22.14
N THR A 93 1.34 -11.15 -21.13
CA THR A 93 1.73 -11.66 -19.80
C THR A 93 0.59 -12.47 -19.19
N GLU A 94 0.90 -13.32 -18.20
CA GLU A 94 -0.15 -14.09 -17.52
C GLU A 94 -1.15 -13.15 -16.83
N ALA A 95 -0.65 -12.06 -16.23
CA ALA A 95 -1.47 -11.01 -15.65
C ALA A 95 -2.48 -10.43 -16.66
N GLN A 96 -2.04 -10.10 -17.88
CA GLN A 96 -2.91 -9.59 -18.94
C GLN A 96 -3.94 -10.63 -19.38
N ALA A 97 -3.53 -11.89 -19.57
CA ALA A 97 -4.42 -12.98 -19.94
C ALA A 97 -5.52 -13.19 -18.88
N TYR A 98 -5.16 -13.19 -17.60
CA TYR A 98 -6.12 -13.31 -16.50
C TYR A 98 -7.02 -12.09 -16.38
N ALA A 99 -6.49 -10.87 -16.49
CA ALA A 99 -7.29 -9.65 -16.46
C ALA A 99 -8.37 -9.68 -17.55
N ARG A 100 -7.98 -9.97 -18.80
CA ARG A 100 -8.92 -10.10 -19.92
C ARG A 100 -9.96 -11.20 -19.70
N ARG A 101 -9.54 -12.37 -19.19
CA ARG A 101 -10.48 -13.46 -18.84
C ARG A 101 -11.45 -13.02 -17.74
N GLY A 102 -10.97 -12.34 -16.72
CA GLY A 102 -11.77 -11.80 -15.63
C GLY A 102 -12.77 -10.75 -16.10
N ASP A 103 -12.38 -9.89 -17.04
CA ASP A 103 -13.26 -8.88 -17.64
C ASP A 103 -14.35 -9.50 -18.51
N ALA A 104 -13.97 -10.45 -19.37
CA ALA A 104 -14.88 -11.17 -20.25
C ALA A 104 -15.82 -12.12 -19.51
N LEU A 105 -15.42 -12.62 -18.35
CA LEU A 105 -16.25 -13.52 -17.56
C LEU A 105 -17.44 -12.75 -16.95
N GLN A 106 -18.59 -12.92 -17.60
CA GLN A 106 -19.90 -12.61 -17.04
C GLN A 106 -20.51 -13.92 -16.55
N GLY A 107 -20.75 -14.05 -15.25
CA GLY A 107 -21.17 -15.32 -14.67
C GLY A 107 -21.27 -15.29 -13.16
N PRO A 108 -21.53 -16.45 -12.54
CA PRO A 108 -21.72 -16.54 -11.11
C PRO A 108 -20.45 -16.17 -10.34
N SER A 109 -20.60 -15.64 -9.13
CA SER A 109 -19.47 -15.24 -8.29
C SER A 109 -18.43 -16.34 -8.11
N ALA A 110 -18.85 -17.61 -8.01
CA ALA A 110 -17.98 -18.76 -7.85
C ALA A 110 -16.92 -18.88 -8.96
N ALA A 111 -17.29 -18.61 -10.22
CA ALA A 111 -16.36 -18.72 -11.34
C ALA A 111 -15.30 -17.60 -11.32
N LEU A 112 -15.68 -16.38 -10.94
CA LEU A 112 -14.75 -15.27 -10.75
C LEU A 112 -13.82 -15.53 -9.56
N LEU A 113 -14.35 -16.03 -8.45
CA LEU A 113 -13.56 -16.34 -7.26
C LEU A 113 -12.55 -17.47 -7.49
N ASP A 114 -12.92 -18.50 -8.26
CA ASP A 114 -12.00 -19.56 -8.68
C ASP A 114 -10.90 -19.02 -9.62
N LEU A 115 -11.28 -18.24 -10.64
CA LEU A 115 -10.31 -17.63 -11.56
C LEU A 115 -9.31 -16.72 -10.82
N GLY A 116 -9.79 -15.88 -9.91
CA GLY A 116 -8.95 -15.01 -9.09
C GLY A 116 -8.04 -15.79 -8.14
N ALA A 117 -8.54 -16.89 -7.55
CA ALA A 117 -7.73 -17.76 -6.70
C ALA A 117 -6.61 -18.46 -7.48
N ARG A 118 -6.87 -18.91 -8.71
CA ARG A 118 -5.84 -19.48 -9.60
C ARG A 118 -4.77 -18.46 -9.97
N ALA A 119 -5.16 -17.22 -10.27
CA ALA A 119 -4.22 -16.12 -10.51
C ALA A 119 -3.34 -15.89 -9.27
N MET A 120 -3.92 -15.80 -8.08
CA MET A 120 -3.16 -15.62 -6.83
C MET A 120 -2.21 -16.78 -6.54
N ALA A 121 -2.62 -18.02 -6.82
CA ALA A 121 -1.76 -19.20 -6.66
C ALA A 121 -0.58 -19.17 -7.66
N GLY A 122 -0.83 -18.83 -8.92
CA GLY A 122 0.22 -18.63 -9.92
C GLY A 122 1.17 -17.50 -9.53
N ALA A 123 0.64 -16.37 -9.05
CA ALA A 123 1.43 -15.26 -8.57
C ALA A 123 2.37 -15.65 -7.41
N ALA A 124 1.88 -16.44 -6.46
CA ALA A 124 2.71 -16.96 -5.37
C ALA A 124 3.77 -17.96 -5.84
N ALA A 125 3.44 -18.84 -6.80
CA ALA A 125 4.37 -19.81 -7.35
C ALA A 125 5.53 -19.16 -8.13
N PHE A 126 5.24 -18.03 -8.80
CA PHE A 126 6.21 -17.35 -9.65
C PHE A 126 6.68 -16.00 -9.10
N ASP A 127 6.33 -15.62 -7.87
CA ASP A 127 6.65 -14.31 -7.29
C ASP A 127 6.30 -13.14 -8.24
N ASP A 128 5.10 -13.20 -8.82
CA ASP A 128 4.64 -12.28 -9.86
C ASP A 128 3.63 -11.27 -9.29
N ALA A 129 4.11 -10.06 -9.02
CA ALA A 129 3.31 -8.99 -8.46
C ALA A 129 2.18 -8.53 -9.41
N GLU A 130 2.42 -8.51 -10.72
CA GLU A 130 1.41 -8.09 -11.72
C GLU A 130 0.25 -9.10 -11.77
N LEU A 131 0.57 -10.39 -11.71
CA LEU A 131 -0.45 -11.44 -11.65
C LEU A 131 -1.19 -11.40 -10.30
N ALA A 132 -0.52 -11.07 -9.20
CA ALA A 132 -1.18 -10.88 -7.91
C ALA A 132 -2.18 -9.72 -7.95
N ASP A 133 -1.83 -8.60 -8.58
CA ASP A 133 -2.74 -7.47 -8.78
C ASP A 133 -3.96 -7.84 -9.63
N ALA A 134 -3.73 -8.54 -10.74
CA ALA A 134 -4.82 -9.04 -11.58
C ALA A 134 -5.73 -10.01 -10.79
N GLY A 135 -5.15 -10.94 -10.02
CA GLY A 135 -5.89 -11.86 -9.17
C GLY A 135 -6.74 -11.16 -8.12
N ARG A 136 -6.19 -10.15 -7.43
CA ARG A 136 -6.94 -9.30 -6.47
C ARG A 136 -8.11 -8.58 -7.14
N ALA A 137 -7.91 -8.02 -8.32
CA ALA A 137 -8.97 -7.33 -9.06
C ALA A 137 -10.13 -8.28 -9.43
N ILE A 138 -9.80 -9.49 -9.90
CA ILE A 138 -10.79 -10.52 -10.24
C ILE A 138 -11.54 -11.00 -9.00
N LEU A 139 -10.83 -11.26 -7.89
CA LEU A 139 -11.44 -11.62 -6.61
C LEU A 139 -12.41 -10.53 -6.13
N ARG A 140 -11.99 -9.26 -6.18
CA ARG A 140 -12.85 -8.12 -5.82
C ARG A 140 -14.13 -8.08 -6.65
N LYS A 141 -14.01 -8.27 -7.97
CA LYS A 141 -15.18 -8.39 -8.86
C LYS A 141 -16.07 -9.58 -8.46
N GLY A 142 -15.48 -10.73 -8.14
CA GLY A 142 -16.20 -11.91 -7.65
C GLY A 142 -16.99 -11.66 -6.37
N PHE A 143 -16.40 -10.97 -5.38
CA PHE A 143 -17.09 -10.61 -4.14
C PHE A 143 -18.21 -9.58 -4.35
N LEU A 144 -18.05 -8.64 -5.28
CA LEU A 144 -19.13 -7.72 -5.66
C LEU A 144 -20.33 -8.45 -6.26
N VAL A 145 -20.09 -9.45 -7.12
CA VAL A 145 -21.16 -10.32 -7.65
C VAL A 145 -21.76 -11.17 -6.52
N LYS A 146 -20.94 -11.74 -5.63
CA LYS A 146 -21.41 -12.54 -4.49
C LYS A 146 -22.32 -11.75 -3.55
N LYS A 147 -22.01 -10.46 -3.34
CA LYS A 147 -22.86 -9.52 -2.60
C LYS A 147 -24.24 -9.36 -3.26
N GLN A 148 -24.31 -9.29 -4.59
CA GLN A 148 -25.58 -9.18 -5.33
C GLN A 148 -26.38 -10.50 -5.32
N GLU A 149 -25.69 -11.63 -5.35
CA GLU A 149 -26.31 -12.97 -5.29
C GLU A 149 -26.82 -13.32 -3.89
N THR A 150 -26.26 -12.72 -2.83
CA THR A 150 -26.65 -12.99 -1.45
C THR A 150 -28.04 -12.41 -1.16
N PRO A 151 -29.04 -13.24 -0.76
CA PRO A 151 -30.38 -12.75 -0.48
C PRO A 151 -30.41 -11.69 0.63
N ALA A 152 -31.28 -10.70 0.48
CA ALA A 152 -31.53 -9.73 1.54
C ALA A 152 -32.08 -10.44 2.79
N GLY A 153 -31.43 -10.22 3.93
CA GLY A 153 -31.80 -10.85 5.21
C GLY A 153 -31.02 -12.13 5.55
N ASP A 154 -30.21 -12.67 4.63
CA ASP A 154 -29.31 -13.79 4.95
C ASP A 154 -28.01 -13.30 5.62
N ALA A 155 -28.11 -12.98 6.91
CA ALA A 155 -27.00 -12.46 7.70
C ALA A 155 -25.84 -13.47 7.82
N ALA A 156 -26.13 -14.77 7.82
CA ALA A 156 -25.12 -15.81 7.91
C ALA A 156 -24.30 -15.91 6.61
N ALA A 157 -24.96 -15.95 5.44
CA ALA A 157 -24.29 -15.92 4.16
C ALA A 157 -23.51 -14.62 3.95
N HIS A 158 -24.07 -13.49 4.38
CA HIS A 158 -23.39 -12.19 4.35
C HIS A 158 -22.05 -12.24 5.11
N LEU A 159 -22.07 -12.66 6.38
CA LEU A 159 -20.85 -12.73 7.17
C LEU A 159 -19.83 -13.71 6.58
N ALA A 160 -20.31 -14.85 6.05
CA ALA A 160 -19.45 -15.87 5.48
C ALA A 160 -18.63 -15.34 4.30
N TRP A 161 -19.26 -14.61 3.36
CA TRP A 161 -18.51 -14.08 2.23
C TRP A 161 -17.63 -12.90 2.62
N VAL A 162 -18.02 -12.07 3.58
CA VAL A 162 -17.16 -10.98 4.08
C VAL A 162 -15.91 -11.55 4.75
N LYS A 163 -16.03 -12.61 5.55
CA LYS A 163 -14.88 -13.31 6.14
C LYS A 163 -13.96 -13.91 5.09
N ASP A 164 -14.52 -14.57 4.07
CA ASP A 164 -13.77 -15.12 2.93
C ASP A 164 -13.04 -14.00 2.14
N MET A 165 -13.68 -12.84 1.98
CA MET A 165 -13.09 -11.66 1.35
C MET A 165 -11.89 -11.14 2.14
N VAL A 166 -12.00 -10.98 3.47
CA VAL A 166 -10.85 -10.58 4.30
C VAL A 166 -9.72 -11.60 4.19
N ALA A 167 -10.03 -12.89 4.23
CA ALA A 167 -9.02 -13.95 4.14
C ALA A 167 -8.25 -13.94 2.81
N ARG A 168 -8.94 -13.66 1.69
CA ARG A 168 -8.33 -13.71 0.35
C ARG A 168 -7.73 -12.39 -0.13
N LEU A 169 -8.32 -11.25 0.25
CA LEU A 169 -7.91 -9.92 -0.22
C LEU A 169 -7.16 -9.11 0.85
N GLY A 170 -7.32 -9.42 2.13
CA GLY A 170 -6.82 -8.58 3.23
C GLY A 170 -7.53 -7.22 3.35
N ASP A 171 -8.64 -7.00 2.63
CA ASP A 171 -9.37 -5.72 2.61
C ASP A 171 -10.29 -5.61 3.83
N THR A 172 -9.68 -5.30 4.98
CA THR A 172 -10.39 -5.12 6.25
C THR A 172 -11.29 -3.89 6.24
N LYS A 173 -10.91 -2.84 5.50
CA LYS A 173 -11.71 -1.61 5.38
C LYS A 173 -13.06 -1.91 4.75
N TRP A 174 -13.07 -2.60 3.61
CA TRP A 174 -14.32 -2.97 2.94
C TRP A 174 -15.18 -3.88 3.84
N ALA A 175 -14.56 -4.83 4.54
CA ALA A 175 -15.29 -5.71 5.46
C ALA A 175 -15.97 -4.93 6.60
N ILE A 176 -15.29 -3.94 7.16
CA ILE A 176 -15.83 -3.07 8.21
C ILE A 176 -17.01 -2.26 7.67
N GLU A 177 -16.89 -1.66 6.48
CA GLU A 177 -17.96 -0.89 5.85
C GLU A 177 -19.23 -1.74 5.63
N GLU A 178 -19.08 -2.96 5.09
CA GLU A 178 -20.21 -3.85 4.81
C GLU A 178 -20.94 -4.31 6.08
N VAL A 179 -20.18 -4.75 7.09
CA VAL A 179 -20.76 -5.28 8.33
C VAL A 179 -21.33 -4.14 9.19
N SER A 180 -20.68 -2.97 9.22
CA SER A 180 -21.22 -1.79 9.91
C SER A 180 -22.54 -1.32 9.28
N ALA A 181 -22.63 -1.32 7.95
CA ALA A 181 -23.87 -0.95 7.25
C ALA A 181 -25.01 -1.94 7.51
N ALA A 182 -24.71 -3.23 7.65
CA ALA A 182 -25.70 -4.23 8.03
C ALA A 182 -26.14 -4.09 9.50
N LEU A 183 -25.21 -3.86 10.43
CA LEU A 183 -25.51 -3.61 11.85
C LEU A 183 -26.35 -2.35 12.08
N ALA A 184 -26.19 -1.31 11.25
CA ALA A 184 -27.04 -0.13 11.30
C ALA A 184 -28.51 -0.43 10.98
N ARG A 185 -28.79 -1.50 10.21
CA ARG A 185 -30.15 -1.94 9.87
C ARG A 185 -30.70 -2.97 10.86
N ASP A 186 -29.82 -3.82 11.37
CA ASP A 186 -30.13 -4.81 12.40
C ASP A 186 -29.09 -4.75 13.53
N PRO A 187 -29.30 -3.88 14.54
CA PRO A 187 -28.38 -3.75 15.67
C PRO A 187 -28.31 -5.01 16.55
N SER A 188 -29.26 -5.95 16.41
CA SER A 188 -29.30 -7.19 17.20
C SER A 188 -28.40 -8.30 16.65
N TRP A 189 -27.75 -8.08 15.50
CA TRP A 189 -26.90 -9.07 14.84
C TRP A 189 -25.55 -9.27 15.56
N GLU A 190 -25.55 -10.05 16.64
CA GLU A 190 -24.38 -10.30 17.50
C GLU A 190 -23.14 -10.77 16.75
N ALA A 191 -23.30 -11.70 15.80
CA ALA A 191 -22.20 -12.26 15.02
C ALA A 191 -21.46 -11.20 14.17
N GLY A 192 -22.19 -10.19 13.66
CA GLY A 192 -21.58 -9.06 12.96
C GLY A 192 -20.75 -8.20 13.91
N GLY A 193 -21.29 -7.90 15.10
CA GLY A 193 -20.58 -7.13 16.12
C GLY A 193 -19.36 -7.85 16.68
N GLU A 194 -19.41 -9.17 16.86
CA GLU A 194 -18.24 -9.98 17.22
C GLU A 194 -17.15 -9.93 16.15
N PHE A 195 -17.54 -10.02 14.87
CA PHE A 195 -16.58 -9.93 13.79
C PHE A 195 -15.91 -8.56 13.72
N LEU A 196 -16.65 -7.45 13.87
CA LEU A 196 -16.04 -6.11 13.94
C LEU A 196 -15.09 -5.97 15.14
N ARG A 197 -15.46 -6.50 16.32
CA ARG A 197 -14.55 -6.54 17.48
C ARG A 197 -13.28 -7.32 17.17
N SER A 198 -13.36 -8.44 16.45
CA SER A 198 -12.17 -9.22 16.05
C SER A 198 -11.24 -8.45 15.10
N LEU A 199 -11.77 -7.48 14.34
CA LEU A 199 -10.98 -6.57 13.50
C LEU A 199 -10.44 -5.36 14.27
N GLY A 200 -10.66 -5.29 15.59
CA GLY A 200 -10.23 -4.18 16.43
C GLY A 200 -11.12 -2.93 16.34
N CYS A 201 -12.35 -3.07 15.82
CA CYS A 201 -13.32 -1.99 15.82
C CYS A 201 -13.92 -1.77 17.21
N ILE A 202 -14.25 -0.51 17.49
CA ILE A 202 -14.86 -0.06 18.73
C ILE A 202 -16.28 0.38 18.41
N GLN A 203 -17.26 -0.17 19.13
CA GLN A 203 -18.62 0.34 19.11
C GLN A 203 -18.70 1.58 20.01
N TRP A 204 -19.10 2.70 19.43
CA TRP A 204 -19.32 3.94 20.18
C TRP A 204 -20.63 4.57 19.75
N ARG A 205 -21.55 4.73 20.72
CA ARG A 205 -22.96 5.05 20.45
C ARG A 205 -23.54 4.02 19.47
N ASP A 206 -24.16 4.46 18.39
CA ASP A 206 -24.84 3.63 17.40
C ASP A 206 -23.98 3.31 16.17
N ALA A 207 -22.65 3.50 16.25
CA ALA A 207 -21.74 3.29 15.13
C ALA A 207 -20.48 2.50 15.53
N TRP A 208 -19.88 1.88 14.52
CA TRP A 208 -18.62 1.15 14.65
C TRP A 208 -17.49 1.94 14.01
N TYR A 209 -16.39 2.04 14.72
CA TYR A 209 -15.22 2.80 14.30
C TYR A 209 -14.00 1.89 14.28
N THR A 210 -13.07 2.12 13.34
CA THR A 210 -11.70 1.65 13.56
C THR A 210 -11.14 2.33 14.81
N ARG A 211 -10.10 1.75 15.43
CA ARG A 211 -9.45 2.39 16.58
C ARG A 211 -8.98 3.81 16.25
N ASP A 212 -8.41 4.00 15.07
CA ASP A 212 -7.90 5.28 14.61
C ASP A 212 -9.02 6.29 14.37
N ASP A 213 -10.11 5.87 13.71
CA ASP A 213 -11.29 6.73 13.54
C ASP A 213 -11.92 7.10 14.89
N PHE A 214 -11.99 6.15 15.82
CA PHE A 214 -12.49 6.42 17.16
C PHE A 214 -11.67 7.50 17.85
N LEU A 215 -10.34 7.39 17.85
CA LEU A 215 -9.46 8.38 18.48
C LEU A 215 -9.57 9.75 17.81
N ALA A 216 -9.70 9.79 16.47
CA ALA A 216 -9.97 11.02 15.74
C ALA A 216 -11.31 11.65 16.16
N THR A 217 -12.38 10.87 16.36
CA THR A 217 -13.67 11.38 16.86
C THR A 217 -13.60 11.90 18.30
N GLN A 218 -12.63 11.44 19.10
CA GLN A 218 -12.36 11.99 20.43
C GLN A 218 -11.55 13.31 20.39
N GLY A 219 -11.26 13.84 19.19
CA GLY A 219 -10.49 15.06 19.01
C GLY A 219 -8.98 14.87 19.15
N LEU A 220 -8.48 13.62 19.15
CA LEU A 220 -7.05 13.35 19.12
C LEU A 220 -6.52 13.48 17.69
N VAL A 221 -5.24 13.83 17.60
CA VAL A 221 -4.50 13.92 16.33
C VAL A 221 -3.34 12.94 16.35
N GLY A 222 -3.10 12.28 15.23
CA GLY A 222 -2.05 11.28 15.08
C GLY A 222 -2.45 10.18 14.10
N ALA A 223 -1.53 9.23 13.90
CA ALA A 223 -1.75 8.00 13.16
C ALA A 223 -0.79 6.92 13.70
N GLY A 224 -1.13 5.64 13.53
CA GLY A 224 -0.19 4.54 13.82
C GLY A 224 0.20 4.40 15.30
N GLY A 225 -0.70 4.76 16.22
CA GLY A 225 -0.49 4.58 17.66
C GLY A 225 0.13 5.78 18.39
N ASP A 226 0.50 6.84 17.67
CA ASP A 226 1.14 8.03 18.24
C ASP A 226 0.15 9.18 18.46
N TRP A 227 -1.01 8.83 19.04
CA TRP A 227 -2.17 9.70 19.24
C TRP A 227 -1.97 10.67 20.40
N ARG A 228 -2.29 11.94 20.18
CA ARG A 228 -2.03 13.04 21.11
C ARG A 228 -3.17 14.03 21.12
N LEU A 229 -3.25 14.83 22.17
CA LEU A 229 -4.13 16.00 22.17
C LEU A 229 -3.64 17.02 21.11
N PRO A 230 -4.53 17.79 20.48
CA PRO A 230 -4.16 18.82 19.51
C PRO A 230 -3.10 19.79 20.04
N GLU A 231 -3.21 20.19 21.31
CA GLU A 231 -2.26 21.08 21.98
C GLU A 231 -0.89 20.44 22.12
N GLU A 232 -0.83 19.14 22.43
CA GLU A 232 0.42 18.40 22.54
C GLU A 232 1.09 18.19 21.18
N SER A 233 0.30 17.95 20.13
CA SER A 233 0.81 17.89 18.77
C SER A 233 1.39 19.23 18.35
N ALA A 234 0.65 20.33 18.56
CA ALA A 234 1.10 21.68 18.25
C ALA A 234 2.41 22.03 18.98
N ILE A 235 2.55 21.62 20.24
CA ILE A 235 3.79 21.78 21.01
C ILE A 235 4.94 20.97 20.42
N LYS A 236 4.70 19.71 20.03
CA LYS A 236 5.75 18.87 19.43
C LYS A 236 6.17 19.38 18.06
N ASP A 237 5.22 19.81 17.24
CA ASP A 237 5.48 20.39 15.91
C ASP A 237 6.26 21.71 16.03
N ALA A 238 5.85 22.57 16.97
CA ALA A 238 6.60 23.77 17.33
C ALA A 238 8.02 23.43 17.78
N ALA A 239 8.18 22.44 18.67
CA ALA A 239 9.48 22.04 19.17
C ALA A 239 10.39 21.46 18.10
N ALA A 240 9.84 20.66 17.18
CA ALA A 240 10.57 20.13 16.04
C ALA A 240 11.00 21.24 15.06
N TYR A 241 10.12 22.21 14.79
CA TYR A 241 10.44 23.39 13.98
C TYR A 241 11.55 24.24 14.63
N LEU A 242 11.40 24.59 15.91
CA LEU A 242 12.40 25.37 16.65
C LEU A 242 13.73 24.63 16.79
N GLY A 243 13.71 23.30 16.94
CA GLY A 243 14.92 22.48 16.92
C GLY A 243 15.64 22.51 15.56
N ARG A 244 14.90 22.59 14.45
CA ARG A 244 15.51 22.83 13.12
C ARG A 244 16.14 24.21 13.04
N LEU A 245 15.44 25.26 13.46
CA LEU A 245 15.99 26.63 13.50
C LEU A 245 17.27 26.70 14.34
N LYS A 246 17.28 26.04 15.50
CA LYS A 246 18.46 26.00 16.37
C LYS A 246 19.66 25.33 15.70
N ARG A 247 19.43 24.19 15.03
CA ARG A 247 20.47 23.45 14.31
C ARG A 247 20.96 24.16 13.05
N SER A 248 20.09 24.87 12.34
CA SER A 248 20.46 25.66 11.16
C SER A 248 21.18 26.97 11.51
N GLN A 249 21.26 27.34 12.79
CA GLN A 249 21.81 28.61 13.25
C GLN A 249 21.13 29.82 12.60
N GLU A 250 19.84 29.70 12.30
CA GLU A 250 19.09 30.77 11.64
C GLU A 250 19.01 32.01 12.54
N ILE A 251 19.29 33.18 11.97
CA ILE A 251 19.30 34.44 12.71
C ILE A 251 17.86 34.86 13.00
N LEU A 252 17.43 34.70 14.26
CA LEU A 252 16.10 35.11 14.71
C LEU A 252 15.93 36.64 14.76
N ARG A 253 17.02 37.38 15.04
CA ARG A 253 17.04 38.86 15.09
C ARG A 253 17.52 39.46 13.76
N SER A 254 16.58 39.92 12.95
CA SER A 254 16.87 40.52 11.63
C SER A 254 16.82 42.05 11.61
N ARG A 255 16.39 42.69 12.70
CA ARG A 255 16.26 44.15 12.84
C ARG A 255 17.17 44.69 13.94
N THR A 256 17.34 46.02 13.97
CA THR A 256 18.09 46.72 15.03
C THR A 256 17.32 46.71 16.35
N ASP A 257 18.04 46.87 17.47
CA ASP A 257 17.44 46.94 18.80
C ASP A 257 16.46 48.12 18.92
N GLU A 258 16.79 49.28 18.34
CA GLU A 258 15.90 50.44 18.29
C GLU A 258 14.56 50.15 17.59
N ALA A 259 14.57 49.31 16.54
CA ALA A 259 13.35 48.91 15.85
C ALA A 259 12.48 48.00 16.73
N TYR A 260 13.09 47.04 17.44
CA TYR A 260 12.37 46.18 18.37
C TYR A 260 11.82 46.96 19.58
N GLU A 261 12.56 47.91 20.14
CA GLU A 261 12.05 48.78 21.20
C GLU A 261 10.88 49.65 20.73
N THR A 262 10.95 50.15 19.49
CA THR A 262 9.86 50.96 18.90
C THR A 262 8.60 50.11 18.71
N ASP A 263 8.74 48.90 18.18
CA ASP A 263 7.62 47.95 18.03
C ASP A 263 7.03 47.58 19.39
N ALA A 264 7.87 47.32 20.40
CA ALA A 264 7.42 47.02 21.75
C ALA A 264 6.64 48.19 22.39
N LYS A 265 7.12 49.43 22.26
CA LYS A 265 6.38 50.63 22.73
C LYS A 265 5.03 50.81 22.04
N ARG A 266 4.88 50.30 20.82
CA ARG A 266 3.63 50.31 20.05
C ARG A 266 2.71 49.12 20.35
N GLY A 267 3.13 48.21 21.24
CA GLY A 267 2.39 47.00 21.55
C GLY A 267 2.44 45.93 20.45
N ILE A 268 3.43 45.99 19.56
CA ILE A 268 3.61 45.05 18.46
C ILE A 268 4.64 43.99 18.89
N LEU A 269 4.23 42.73 18.91
CA LEU A 269 5.11 41.61 19.19
C LEU A 269 5.65 41.03 17.88
N SER A 270 6.97 40.85 17.78
CA SER A 270 7.65 40.40 16.56
C SER A 270 8.64 39.26 16.83
N ILE A 271 8.88 38.40 15.82
CA ILE A 271 9.97 37.40 15.85
C ILE A 271 11.32 38.11 15.99
N GLY A 272 12.18 37.54 16.83
CA GLY A 272 13.49 38.09 17.20
C GLY A 272 13.46 38.94 18.46
N MET A 273 12.29 39.35 18.97
CA MET A 273 12.22 40.07 20.24
C MET A 273 12.73 39.21 21.40
N THR A 274 13.50 39.81 22.31
CA THR A 274 13.86 39.20 23.58
C THR A 274 12.64 39.09 24.49
N ARG A 275 12.76 38.25 25.52
CA ARG A 275 11.79 38.15 26.61
C ARG A 275 11.32 39.51 27.15
N ARG A 276 12.25 40.45 27.36
CA ARG A 276 11.94 41.76 27.95
C ARG A 276 11.18 42.66 26.98
N GLU A 277 11.57 42.66 25.71
CA GLU A 277 10.88 43.40 24.65
C GLU A 277 9.45 42.86 24.46
N ALA A 278 9.28 41.53 24.48
CA ALA A 278 7.98 40.88 24.40
C ALA A 278 7.04 41.25 25.56
N VAL A 279 7.55 41.24 26.80
CA VAL A 279 6.78 41.69 27.98
C VAL A 279 6.45 43.17 27.91
N SER A 280 7.35 43.98 27.36
CA SER A 280 7.09 45.42 27.17
C SER A 280 5.99 45.66 26.12
N ALA A 281 5.91 44.80 25.10
CA ALA A 281 4.90 44.88 24.05
C ALA A 281 3.51 44.43 24.53
N TRP A 282 3.41 43.22 25.10
CA TRP A 282 2.13 42.56 25.38
C TRP A 282 1.83 42.34 26.86
N GLY A 283 2.72 42.77 27.76
CA GLY A 283 2.62 42.48 29.20
C GLY A 283 3.12 41.08 29.55
N PHE A 284 2.95 40.71 30.83
CA PHE A 284 3.29 39.37 31.30
C PHE A 284 2.30 38.33 30.73
N PRO A 285 2.79 37.14 30.34
CA PRO A 285 1.92 36.06 29.92
C PRO A 285 1.07 35.56 31.10
N ASP A 286 -0.09 35.00 30.80
CA ASP A 286 -0.97 34.37 31.78
C ASP A 286 -0.37 33.07 32.34
N ASP A 287 0.45 32.40 31.53
CA ASP A 287 1.09 31.13 31.87
C ASP A 287 2.36 30.92 31.05
N VAL A 288 3.33 30.21 31.62
CA VAL A 288 4.61 29.89 31.00
C VAL A 288 4.91 28.41 31.20
N ARG A 289 4.96 27.66 30.10
CA ARG A 289 5.38 26.26 30.08
C ARG A 289 6.77 26.15 29.48
N ARG A 290 7.75 25.75 30.29
CA ARG A 290 9.09 25.40 29.81
C ARG A 290 9.13 23.96 29.32
N ILE A 291 9.59 23.76 28.09
CA ILE A 291 9.73 22.47 27.43
C ILE A 291 11.23 22.20 27.25
N PRO A 292 11.82 21.29 28.04
CA PRO A 292 13.24 20.96 27.90
C PRO A 292 13.46 20.16 26.60
N GLN A 293 14.54 20.49 25.90
CA GLN A 293 15.05 19.75 24.74
C GLN A 293 16.53 19.45 24.99
N GLU A 294 17.11 18.52 24.23
CA GLU A 294 18.53 18.24 24.34
C GLU A 294 19.36 19.46 23.87
N GLY A 295 20.02 20.13 24.80
CA GLY A 295 20.92 21.27 24.52
C GLY A 295 20.25 22.65 24.38
N TYR A 296 18.92 22.76 24.53
CA TYR A 296 18.19 24.05 24.52
C TYR A 296 16.85 23.94 25.25
N ALA A 297 16.21 25.08 25.52
CA ALA A 297 14.88 25.14 26.10
C ALA A 297 13.93 25.96 25.22
N ILE A 298 12.69 25.51 25.15
CA ILE A 298 11.60 26.26 24.52
C ILE A 298 10.66 26.70 25.63
N ASP A 299 10.41 28.01 25.73
CA ASP A 299 9.37 28.53 26.60
C ASP A 299 8.13 28.83 25.76
N GLN A 300 7.02 28.19 26.11
CA GLN A 300 5.70 28.51 25.56
C GLN A 300 5.00 29.50 26.50
N TRP A 301 4.67 30.67 25.97
CA TRP A 301 3.98 31.76 26.67
C TRP A 301 2.53 31.83 26.20
N ARG A 302 1.60 31.87 27.15
CA ARG A 302 0.15 31.97 26.87
C ARG A 302 -0.35 33.38 27.12
N TYR A 303 -1.06 33.93 26.15
CA TYR A 303 -1.79 35.20 26.22
C TYR A 303 -3.24 34.96 25.79
N GLY A 304 -4.12 34.67 26.73
CA GLY A 304 -5.48 34.19 26.46
C GLY A 304 -5.45 32.95 25.56
N GLY A 305 -6.07 33.03 24.39
CA GLY A 305 -6.08 31.96 23.37
C GLY A 305 -4.87 31.96 22.42
N ARG A 306 -3.86 32.80 22.65
CA ARG A 306 -2.68 32.95 21.78
C ARG A 306 -1.45 32.33 22.44
N LEU A 307 -0.65 31.63 21.64
CA LEU A 307 0.59 30.99 22.08
C LEU A 307 1.80 31.60 21.37
N VAL A 308 2.78 32.04 22.15
CA VAL A 308 4.05 32.57 21.69
C VAL A 308 5.15 31.61 22.13
N TYR A 309 6.12 31.30 21.28
CA TYR A 309 7.21 30.39 21.62
C TYR A 309 8.54 31.12 21.56
N LEU A 310 9.30 30.99 22.64
CA LEU A 310 10.65 31.54 22.77
C LEU A 310 11.66 30.41 22.70
N LEU A 311 12.68 30.60 21.87
CA LEU A 311 13.88 29.76 21.81
C LEU A 311 15.03 30.56 22.42
N ASP A 312 15.63 30.06 23.50
CA ASP A 312 16.72 30.74 24.23
C ASP A 312 16.42 32.23 24.51
N ASP A 313 15.29 32.50 25.16
CA ASP A 313 14.80 33.84 25.53
C ASP A 313 14.47 34.79 24.37
N THR A 314 14.44 34.29 23.13
CA THR A 314 14.08 35.06 21.93
C THR A 314 12.79 34.52 21.30
N VAL A 315 11.83 35.39 21.02
CA VAL A 315 10.59 35.06 20.32
C VAL A 315 10.94 34.46 18.96
N ALA A 316 10.63 33.18 18.78
CA ALA A 316 10.97 32.43 17.58
C ALA A 316 9.72 32.04 16.78
N MET A 317 8.56 31.99 17.43
CA MET A 317 7.29 31.73 16.76
C MET A 317 6.14 32.49 17.41
N LEU A 318 5.33 33.12 16.58
CA LEU A 318 4.10 33.83 16.97
C LEU A 318 2.87 32.96 16.69
N PRO A 319 1.72 33.25 17.29
CA PRO A 319 0.48 32.59 16.93
C PRO A 319 0.24 32.82 15.43
N ALA A 320 -0.14 31.78 14.69
CA ALA A 320 -0.63 31.98 13.33
C ALA A 320 -1.82 32.95 13.41
N GLU A 321 -1.71 34.11 12.79
CA GLU A 321 -2.88 34.96 12.56
C GLU A 321 -3.83 34.15 11.69
N LYS A 322 -4.88 33.58 12.29
CA LYS A 322 -6.05 33.20 11.50
C LYS A 322 -6.57 34.50 10.91
N ALA A 323 -6.30 34.72 9.63
CA ALA A 323 -6.96 35.72 8.82
C ALA A 323 -8.45 35.69 9.16
N ARG A 324 -8.95 36.79 9.73
CA ARG A 324 -10.37 37.04 9.87
C ARG A 324 -10.90 37.58 8.56
#